data_AF-A0A7K1C3V8-F1
#
_entry.id   AF-A0A7K1C3V8-F1
#
_cell.length_a   1.000
_cell.length_b   1.000
_cell.length_c   1.000
_cell.angle_alpha   90.00
_cell.angle_beta   90.00
_cell.angle_gamma   90.00
#
_symmetry.space_group_name_H-M   'P 1'
#
loop_
_entity.id
_entity.type
_entity.pdbx_description
1 polymer ?
#
loop_
_entity_poly.entity_id
_entity_poly.type
_entity_poly.pdbx_seq_one_letter_code
_entity_poly.pdbx_strand_id
1 'polypeptide(L)'
;MSVRINPSILAADFVNFERELGRISGADFVHVDVMDGHFVPNLTFGTQMVSRIHEVSVAPLDVHLMIDDNDRWAPHYAELGAESVTFHVEST
;
A
#
# COMPACT_ATOMS: atom_id res chain seq x y z
N MET A 1 -9.99 19.39 -9.98
CA MET A 1 -9.03 18.36 -9.54
C MET A 1 -7.92 18.26 -10.57
N SER A 2 -6.66 18.24 -10.13
CA SER A 2 -5.53 17.85 -10.98
C SER A 2 -5.50 16.32 -11.13
N VAL A 3 -4.95 15.85 -12.25
CA VAL A 3 -4.64 14.43 -12.45
C VAL A 3 -3.56 14.02 -11.45
N ARG A 4 -3.70 12.82 -10.86
CA ARG A 4 -2.70 12.21 -9.97
C ARG A 4 -2.14 10.92 -10.57
N ILE A 5 -0.88 10.63 -10.29
CA ILE A 5 -0.17 9.40 -10.69
C ILE A 5 0.35 8.69 -9.44
N ASN A 6 -0.13 7.47 -9.22
CA ASN A 6 0.20 6.63 -8.07
C ASN A 6 0.81 5.30 -8.55
N PRO A 7 2.15 5.19 -8.74
CA PRO A 7 2.75 3.94 -9.19
C PRO A 7 2.57 2.82 -8.16
N SER A 8 2.13 1.64 -8.60
CA SER A 8 2.04 0.46 -7.73
C SER A 8 3.40 -0.19 -7.53
N ILE A 9 3.79 -0.32 -6.26
CA ILE A 9 5.03 -1.00 -5.88
C ILE A 9 4.93 -2.52 -5.96
N LEU A 10 3.75 -3.08 -6.25
CA LEU A 10 3.59 -4.50 -6.55
C LEU A 10 4.39 -4.93 -7.81
N ALA A 11 4.66 -3.98 -8.71
CA ALA A 11 5.48 -4.19 -9.90
C ALA A 11 6.97 -3.85 -9.70
N ALA A 12 7.37 -3.46 -8.50
CA ALA A 12 8.74 -3.02 -8.20
C ALA A 12 9.68 -4.21 -7.91
N ASP A 13 10.98 -3.91 -7.80
CA ASP A 13 11.96 -4.85 -7.24
C ASP A 13 11.86 -4.90 -5.71
N PHE A 14 11.24 -5.96 -5.19
CA PHE A 14 11.02 -6.13 -3.74
C PHE A 14 12.31 -6.29 -2.95
N VAL A 15 13.42 -6.66 -3.60
CA VAL A 15 14.72 -6.80 -2.93
C VAL A 15 15.28 -5.42 -2.54
N ASN A 16 14.81 -4.33 -3.16
CA ASN A 16 15.29 -2.98 -2.85
C ASN A 16 14.21 -1.90 -3.05
N PHE A 17 13.23 -1.86 -2.14
CA PHE A 17 12.18 -0.83 -2.17
C PHE A 17 12.71 0.59 -2.05
N GLU A 18 13.72 0.86 -1.23
CA GLU A 18 14.27 2.21 -1.06
C GLU A 18 14.73 2.81 -2.40
N ARG A 19 15.43 2.02 -3.23
CA ARG A 19 15.82 2.42 -4.58
C ARG A 19 14.61 2.64 -5.48
N GLU A 20 13.64 1.74 -5.45
CA GLU A 20 12.45 1.81 -6.31
C GLU A 20 11.56 3.01 -5.96
N LEU A 21 11.39 3.32 -4.68
CA LEU A 21 10.68 4.51 -4.19
C LEU A 21 11.39 5.79 -4.63
N GLY A 22 12.73 5.81 -4.59
CA GLY A 22 13.52 6.91 -5.14
C GLY A 22 13.31 7.14 -6.64
N ARG A 23 13.08 6.08 -7.43
CA ARG A 23 12.80 6.19 -8.89
C ARG A 23 11.47 6.87 -9.19
N ILE A 24 10.54 6.87 -8.24
CA ILE A 24 9.19 7.43 -8.39
C ILE A 24 8.98 8.66 -7.50
N SER A 25 10.05 9.35 -7.08
CA SER A 25 9.97 10.47 -6.13
C SER A 25 9.11 11.66 -6.57
N GLY A 26 8.78 11.75 -7.86
CA GLY A 26 7.88 12.78 -8.40
C GLY A 26 6.41 12.35 -8.49
N ALA A 27 6.05 11.16 -8.01
CA ALA A 27 4.67 10.68 -7.97
C ALA A 27 3.85 11.40 -6.89
N ASP A 28 2.53 11.46 -7.06
CA ASP A 28 1.64 12.02 -6.05
C ASP A 28 1.55 11.10 -4.82
N PHE A 29 1.52 9.78 -5.05
CA PHE A 29 1.47 8.74 -4.02
C PHE A 29 2.24 7.50 -4.45
N VAL A 30 2.55 6.66 -3.48
CA VAL A 30 3.01 5.28 -3.68
C VAL A 30 1.84 4.35 -3.43
N HIS A 31 1.40 3.62 -4.45
CA HIS A 31 0.30 2.68 -4.31
C HIS A 31 0.80 1.33 -3.79
N VAL A 32 0.21 0.88 -2.68
CA VAL A 32 0.63 -0.33 -1.94
C VAL A 32 -0.51 -1.32 -1.87
N ASP A 33 -0.40 -2.40 -2.66
CA ASP A 33 -1.39 -3.47 -2.72
C ASP A 33 -1.14 -4.52 -1.62
N VAL A 34 -2.03 -4.57 -0.63
CA VAL A 34 -2.02 -5.54 0.48
C VAL A 34 -2.99 -6.67 0.15
N MET A 35 -2.48 -7.90 0.14
CA MET A 35 -3.21 -9.12 -0.22
C MET A 35 -2.95 -10.20 0.85
N ASP A 36 -3.98 -10.98 1.23
CA ASP A 36 -3.92 -11.93 2.35
C ASP A 36 -3.98 -13.42 1.95
N GLY A 37 -4.12 -13.74 0.67
CA GLY A 37 -4.31 -15.12 0.21
C GLY A 37 -5.73 -15.67 0.37
N HIS A 38 -6.66 -14.91 0.96
CA HIS A 38 -8.07 -15.31 1.12
C HIS A 38 -8.97 -14.52 0.18
N PHE A 39 -8.97 -13.18 0.26
CA PHE A 39 -9.78 -12.33 -0.61
C PHE A 39 -9.29 -12.41 -2.06
N VAL A 40 -7.97 -12.54 -2.25
CA VAL A 40 -7.30 -12.85 -3.51
C VAL A 40 -6.28 -13.97 -3.29
N PRO A 41 -5.93 -14.78 -4.31
CA PRO A 41 -5.06 -15.95 -4.11
C PRO A 41 -3.59 -15.62 -3.82
N ASN A 42 -3.18 -14.35 -3.96
CA ASN A 42 -1.82 -13.90 -3.73
C ASN A 42 -1.66 -13.35 -2.30
N LEU A 43 -0.43 -13.43 -1.78
CA LEU A 43 -0.04 -12.84 -0.49
C LEU A 43 1.07 -11.82 -0.74
N THR A 44 0.90 -10.59 -0.25
CA THR A 44 1.89 -9.51 -0.44
C THR A 44 2.46 -9.01 0.88
N PHE A 45 1.98 -7.87 1.38
CA PHE A 45 2.62 -7.11 2.44
C PHE A 45 1.75 -7.07 3.69
N GLY A 46 2.30 -7.49 4.84
CA GLY A 46 1.69 -7.23 6.14
C GLY A 46 1.98 -5.82 6.66
N THR A 47 1.35 -5.43 7.76
CA THR A 47 1.51 -4.13 8.45
C THR A 47 2.98 -3.80 8.75
N GLN A 48 3.79 -4.78 9.16
CA GLN A 48 5.23 -4.57 9.39
C GLN A 48 5.94 -4.08 8.12
N MET A 49 5.67 -4.70 6.96
CA MET A 49 6.32 -4.31 5.71
C MET A 49 5.83 -2.92 5.26
N VAL A 50 4.53 -2.66 5.34
CA VAL A 50 3.97 -1.35 4.98
C VAL A 50 4.54 -0.24 5.87
N SER A 51 4.72 -0.49 7.17
CA SER A 51 5.39 0.44 8.09
C SER A 51 6.84 0.73 7.66
N ARG A 52 7.61 -0.30 7.29
CA ARG A 52 8.98 -0.11 6.79
C ARG A 52 9.03 0.66 5.47
N ILE A 53 8.09 0.40 4.56
CA ILE A 53 7.95 1.14 3.30
C ILE A 53 7.62 2.61 3.61
N HIS A 54 6.72 2.87 4.55
CA HIS A 54 6.35 4.23 4.95
C HIS A 54 7.56 5.02 5.45
N GLU A 55 8.41 4.41 6.29
CA GLU A 55 9.62 5.06 6.83
C GLU A 55 10.63 5.50 5.76
N VAL A 56 10.74 4.77 4.65
CA VAL A 56 11.71 5.05 3.57
C VAL A 56 11.08 5.73 2.36
N SER A 57 9.75 5.85 2.32
CA SER A 57 9.05 6.46 1.20
C SER A 57 9.21 7.97 1.20
N VAL A 58 9.50 8.51 0.01
CA VAL A 58 9.59 9.96 -0.23
C VAL A 58 8.24 10.60 -0.59
N ALA A 59 7.22 9.78 -0.86
CA ALA A 59 5.86 10.19 -1.18
C ALA A 59 4.84 9.49 -0.26
N PRO A 60 3.66 10.08 -0.02
CA PRO A 60 2.63 9.49 0.85
C PRO A 60 2.15 8.14 0.31
N LEU A 61 1.74 7.25 1.21
CA LEU A 61 1.25 5.93 0.84
C LEU A 61 -0.26 5.95 0.56
N ASP A 62 -0.65 5.33 -0.54
CA ASP A 62 -2.02 4.99 -0.90
C ASP A 62 -2.17 3.47 -0.77
N VAL A 63 -2.70 3.01 0.36
CA VAL A 63 -2.79 1.59 0.71
C VAL A 63 -4.12 1.03 0.23
N HIS A 64 -4.04 -0.04 -0.57
CA HIS A 64 -5.19 -0.75 -1.11
C HIS A 64 -5.28 -2.14 -0.49
N LEU A 65 -6.37 -2.36 0.24
CA LEU A 65 -6.64 -3.59 1.00
C LEU A 65 -7.49 -4.55 0.16
N MET A 66 -6.84 -5.58 -0.35
CA MET A 66 -7.44 -6.78 -0.95
C MET A 66 -7.34 -7.94 0.04
N ILE A 67 -7.97 -7.78 1.20
CA ILE A 67 -7.96 -8.71 2.33
C ILE A 67 -9.37 -8.88 2.91
N ASP A 68 -9.62 -9.95 3.65
CA ASP A 68 -10.87 -10.13 4.42
C ASP A 68 -10.88 -9.31 5.73
N ASP A 69 -12.06 -9.06 6.31
CA ASP A 69 -12.26 -8.36 7.60
C ASP A 69 -11.75 -6.90 7.60
N ASN A 70 -12.21 -6.10 6.63
CA ASN A 70 -11.76 -4.70 6.46
C ASN A 70 -12.05 -3.80 7.66
N ASP A 71 -13.16 -4.01 8.37
CA ASP A 71 -13.51 -3.22 9.56
C ASP A 71 -12.44 -3.34 10.65
N ARG A 72 -11.79 -4.51 10.72
CA ARG A 72 -10.64 -4.72 11.60
C ARG A 72 -9.37 -4.11 11.04
N TRP A 73 -9.05 -4.36 9.77
CA TRP A 73 -7.71 -4.05 9.25
C TRP A 73 -7.52 -2.61 8.77
N ALA A 74 -8.54 -1.99 8.17
CA ALA A 74 -8.43 -0.64 7.62
C ALA A 74 -7.99 0.40 8.68
N PRO A 75 -8.53 0.41 9.91
CA PRO A 75 -8.05 1.32 10.96
C PRO A 75 -6.56 1.14 11.28
N HIS A 76 -6.07 -0.10 11.31
CA HIS A 76 -4.66 -0.36 11.59
C HIS A 76 -3.73 0.24 10.52
N TYR A 77 -4.09 0.14 9.24
CA TYR A 77 -3.29 0.74 8.17
C TYR A 77 -3.35 2.28 8.19
N ALA A 78 -4.49 2.86 8.59
CA ALA A 78 -4.59 4.30 8.79
C ALA A 78 -3.71 4.78 9.96
N GLU A 79 -3.71 4.05 11.08
CA GLU A 79 -2.88 4.33 12.27
C GLU A 79 -1.37 4.22 12.00
N LEU A 80 -0.97 3.43 11.00
CA LEU A 80 0.42 3.33 10.54
C LEU A 80 0.93 4.58 9.79
N GLY A 81 0.05 5.53 9.46
CA GLY A 81 0.40 6.75 8.73
C GLY A 81 0.13 6.67 7.22
N ALA A 82 -0.68 5.72 6.75
CA ALA A 82 -1.15 5.75 5.37
C ALA A 82 -2.02 7.00 5.13
N GLU A 83 -1.75 7.74 4.07
CA GLU A 83 -2.51 8.94 3.71
C GLU A 83 -3.89 8.57 3.13
N SER A 84 -3.98 7.39 2.52
CA SER A 84 -5.21 6.81 2.00
C SER A 84 -5.25 5.32 2.32
N VAL A 85 -6.42 4.85 2.76
CA VAL A 85 -6.74 3.43 2.92
C VAL A 85 -8.00 3.15 2.12
N THR A 86 -7.85 2.42 1.02
CA THR A 86 -8.95 1.97 0.17
C THR A 86 -9.18 0.49 0.42
N PHE A 87 -10.43 0.07 0.52
CA PHE A 87 -10.77 -1.32 0.76
C PHE A 87 -12.01 -1.73 -0.04
N HIS A 88 -12.17 -3.02 -0.22
CA HIS A 88 -13.27 -3.61 -0.97
C HIS A 88 -14.56 -3.69 -0.15
N VAL A 89 -15.68 -3.28 -0.74
CA VAL A 89 -17.00 -3.41 -0.11
C VAL A 89 -17.46 -4.87 -0.02
N GLU A 90 -16.85 -5.74 -0.83
CA GLU A 90 -17.11 -7.17 -0.89
C GLU A 90 -16.39 -7.98 0.20
N SER A 91 -15.40 -7.38 0.87
CA SER A 91 -14.68 -8.01 1.97
C SER A 91 -15.39 -7.71 3.30
N THR A 92 -15.86 -8.78 3.93
CA THR A 92 -16.67 -8.81 5.16
C THR A 92 -16.08 -9.73 6.20
#